data_AF-A0A484Z096-F1
#
_entry.id   AF-A0A484Z096-F1
#
_cell.length_a   1.000
_cell.length_b   1.000
_cell.length_c   1.000
_cell.angle_alpha   90.00
_cell.angle_beta   90.00
_cell.angle_gamma   90.00
#
_symmetry.space_group_name_H-M   'P 1'
#
loop_
_entity.id
_entity.type
_entity.pdbx_description
1 polymer ?
#
loop_
_entity_poly.entity_id
_entity_poly.type
_entity_poly.pdbx_seq_one_letter_code
_entity_poly.pdbx_strand_id
1 'polypeptide(L)'
;MDISQSQRNQALYTYEKTVRNAFVEVNDSLDAITRYQEQLTELLAQQAVSQETLRIAQNRYRNGYSSYLDVLDAQRTLYSVQTNVVQVKNNLLLAQIDLYKALGGGWRSQ
;
A
#
# COMPACT_ATOMS: atom_id res chain seq x y z
N MET A 1 32.48 -15.65 -38.17
CA MET A 1 32.13 -14.24 -37.88
C MET A 1 30.64 -14.08 -37.52
N ASP A 2 29.75 -14.94 -38.01
CA ASP A 2 28.32 -14.87 -37.64
C ASP A 2 28.02 -15.21 -36.17
N ILE A 3 28.74 -16.15 -35.58
CA ILE A 3 28.54 -16.55 -34.17
C ILE A 3 28.85 -15.38 -33.21
N SER A 4 29.94 -14.65 -33.45
CA SER A 4 30.32 -13.51 -32.59
C SER A 4 29.38 -12.31 -32.75
N GLN A 5 28.87 -12.05 -33.96
CA GLN A 5 27.85 -11.02 -34.17
C GLN A 5 26.50 -11.40 -33.53
N SER A 6 26.07 -12.65 -33.68
CA SER A 6 24.85 -13.16 -33.07
C SER A 6 24.90 -13.08 -31.53
N GLN A 7 26.00 -13.51 -30.92
CA GLN A 7 26.20 -13.40 -29.46
C GLN A 7 26.20 -11.94 -28.98
N ARG A 8 26.83 -11.02 -29.73
CA ARG A 8 26.83 -9.60 -29.40
C ARG A 8 25.43 -8.99 -29.45
N ASN A 9 24.65 -9.31 -30.49
CA ASN A 9 23.27 -8.85 -30.60
C ASN A 9 22.40 -9.40 -29.47
N GLN A 10 22.58 -10.67 -29.10
CA GLN A 10 21.86 -11.29 -27.98
C GLN A 10 22.20 -10.61 -26.64
N ALA A 11 23.47 -10.28 -26.41
CA ALA A 11 23.90 -9.53 -25.23
C ALA A 11 23.29 -8.12 -25.19
N LEU A 12 23.23 -7.43 -26.33
CA LEU A 12 22.60 -6.11 -26.44
C LEU A 12 21.09 -6.18 -26.11
N TYR A 13 20.36 -7.13 -26.70
CA TYR A 13 18.94 -7.31 -26.40
C TYR A 13 18.68 -7.65 -24.93
N THR A 14 19.56 -8.48 -24.33
CA THR A 14 19.46 -8.83 -22.92
C THR A 14 19.67 -7.60 -22.03
N TYR A 15 20.64 -6.75 -22.37
CA TYR A 15 20.87 -5.49 -21.69
C TYR A 15 19.66 -4.54 -21.81
N GLU A 16 19.17 -4.30 -23.03
CA GLU A 16 18.02 -3.42 -23.27
C GLU A 16 16.77 -3.88 -22.50
N LYS A 17 16.52 -5.20 -22.50
CA LYS A 17 15.42 -5.80 -21.74
C LYS A 17 15.60 -5.59 -20.23
N THR A 18 16.80 -5.80 -19.71
CA THR A 18 17.11 -5.62 -18.28
C THR A 18 16.89 -4.18 -17.84
N VAL A 19 17.41 -3.22 -18.61
CA VAL A 19 17.23 -1.79 -18.34
C VAL A 19 15.75 -1.42 -18.38
N ARG A 20 15.01 -1.85 -19.42
CA ARG A 20 13.57 -1.59 -19.52
C ARG A 20 12.79 -2.15 -18.33
N ASN A 21 13.10 -3.37 -17.90
CA ASN A 21 12.44 -3.99 -16.75
C ASN A 21 12.72 -3.20 -15.46
N ALA A 22 13.96 -2.75 -15.24
CA ALA A 22 14.29 -1.93 -14.08
C ALA A 22 13.48 -0.62 -14.05
N PHE A 23 13.29 0.05 -15.19
CA PHE A 23 12.43 1.24 -15.27
C PHE A 23 10.96 0.94 -14.95
N VAL A 24 10.44 -0.20 -15.39
CA VAL A 24 9.06 -0.62 -15.07
C VAL A 24 8.93 -0.86 -13.57
N GLU A 25 9.83 -1.65 -12.97
CA GLU A 25 9.80 -1.97 -11.53
C GLU A 25 9.86 -0.72 -10.63
N VAL A 26 10.67 0.28 -11.01
CA VAL A 26 10.75 1.57 -10.30
C VAL A 26 9.43 2.35 -10.42
N ASN A 27 8.88 2.46 -11.64
CA ASN A 27 7.63 3.19 -11.85
C ASN A 27 6.46 2.52 -11.12
N ASP A 28 6.35 1.19 -11.19
CA ASP A 28 5.31 0.42 -10.51
C ASP A 28 5.37 0.62 -9.00
N SER A 29 6.58 0.66 -8.43
CA SER A 29 6.78 0.88 -6.98
C SER A 29 6.42 2.31 -6.56
N LEU A 30 6.76 3.32 -7.36
CA LEU A 30 6.39 4.72 -7.10
C LEU A 30 4.88 4.95 -7.20
N ASP A 31 4.24 4.35 -8.19
CA ASP A 31 2.79 4.39 -8.37
C ASP A 31 2.08 3.71 -7.18
N ALA A 32 2.58 2.55 -6.74
CA ALA A 32 2.05 1.84 -5.58
C ALA A 32 2.16 2.69 -4.30
N ILE A 33 3.32 3.31 -4.05
CA ILE A 33 3.53 4.21 -2.91
C ILE A 33 2.51 5.35 -2.92
N THR A 34 2.35 6.02 -4.06
CA THR A 34 1.43 7.16 -4.22
C THR A 34 -0.01 6.72 -3.91
N ARG A 35 -0.46 5.62 -4.53
CA ARG A 35 -1.82 5.09 -4.33
C ARG A 35 -2.07 4.64 -2.90
N TYR A 36 -1.11 3.99 -2.23
CA TYR A 36 -1.28 3.59 -0.83
C TYR A 36 -1.29 4.78 0.13
N GLN A 37 -0.57 5.86 -0.16
CA GLN A 37 -0.66 7.10 0.62
C GLN A 37 -2.03 7.78 0.50
N GLU A 38 -2.58 7.85 -0.71
CA GLU A 38 -3.93 8.34 -0.96
C GLU A 38 -4.95 7.47 -0.20
N GLN A 39 -4.87 6.14 -0.38
CA GLN A 39 -5.77 5.20 0.30
C GLN A 39 -5.68 5.29 1.83
N LEU A 40 -4.47 5.47 2.37
CA LEU A 40 -4.27 5.65 3.81
C LEU A 40 -4.95 6.92 4.31
N THR A 41 -4.87 8.01 3.55
CA THR A 41 -5.51 9.28 3.90
C THR A 41 -7.03 9.12 4.00
N GLU A 42 -7.65 8.49 3.01
CA GLU A 42 -9.10 8.21 3.01
C GLU A 42 -9.53 7.29 4.16
N LEU A 43 -8.75 6.24 4.44
CA LEU A 43 -9.05 5.32 5.54
C LEU A 43 -8.91 5.99 6.92
N LEU A 44 -7.97 6.92 7.08
CA LEU A 44 -7.85 7.70 8.32
C LEU A 44 -9.04 8.64 8.51
N ALA A 45 -9.53 9.27 7.44
CA ALA A 45 -10.76 10.06 7.48
C ALA A 45 -11.97 9.18 7.84
N GLN A 46 -12.10 8.00 7.22
CA GLN A 46 -13.16 7.04 7.53
C GLN A 46 -13.07 6.53 8.98
N GLN A 47 -11.85 6.35 9.51
CA GLN A 47 -11.64 5.95 10.89
C GLN A 47 -12.18 7.01 11.86
N ALA A 48 -11.89 8.29 11.61
CA ALA A 48 -12.38 9.39 12.43
C ALA A 48 -13.93 9.45 12.44
N VAL A 49 -14.56 9.28 11.28
CA VAL A 49 -16.03 9.21 11.17
C VAL A 49 -16.58 8.00 11.95
N SER A 50 -15.95 6.83 11.82
CA SER A 50 -16.39 5.62 12.51
C SER A 50 -16.24 5.71 14.03
N GLN A 51 -15.20 6.42 14.51
CA GLN A 51 -15.03 6.73 15.94
C GLN A 51 -16.16 7.62 16.46
N GLU A 52 -16.54 8.64 15.69
CA GLU A 52 -17.65 9.52 16.06
C GLU A 52 -18.99 8.79 16.05
N THR A 53 -19.24 7.91 15.08
CA THR A 53 -20.42 7.04 15.05
C THR A 53 -20.51 6.17 16.29
N LEU A 54 -19.41 5.54 16.72
CA LEU A 54 -19.37 4.76 17.96
C LEU A 54 -19.69 5.63 19.19
N ARG A 55 -19.13 6.84 19.26
CA ARG A 55 -19.42 7.78 20.35
C ARG A 55 -20.90 8.14 20.41
N ILE A 56 -21.53 8.41 19.27
CA ILE A 56 -22.96 8.72 19.17
C ILE A 56 -23.80 7.50 19.59
N ALA A 57 -23.48 6.30 19.11
CA ALA A 57 -24.20 5.07 19.48
C ALA A 57 -24.13 4.80 20.98
N GLN A 58 -22.95 4.96 21.60
CA GLN A 58 -22.77 4.84 23.05
C GLN A 58 -23.62 5.84 23.82
N ASN A 59 -23.68 7.10 23.36
CA ASN A 59 -24.52 8.11 24.00
C ASN A 59 -26.01 7.78 23.88
N ARG A 60 -26.49 7.33 22.72
CA ARG A 60 -27.89 6.93 22.55
C ARG A 60 -28.26 5.76 23.44
N TYR A 61 -27.40 4.74 23.52
CA TYR A 61 -27.61 3.59 24.40
C TYR A 61 -27.67 3.99 25.88
N ARG A 62 -26.72 4.81 26.35
CA ARG A 62 -26.69 5.29 27.76
C ARG A 62 -27.93 6.10 28.15
N ASN A 63 -28.52 6.80 27.19
CA ASN A 63 -29.73 7.58 27.38
C ASN A 63 -31.01 6.77 27.08
N GLY A 64 -30.90 5.47 26.79
CA GLY A 64 -32.05 4.59 26.54
C GLY A 64 -32.72 4.75 25.16
N TYR A 65 -32.11 5.51 24.24
CA TYR A 65 -32.66 5.77 22.91
C TYR A 65 -32.35 4.69 21.87
N SER A 66 -31.41 3.79 22.15
CA SER A 66 -30.98 2.74 21.20
C SER A 66 -30.60 1.44 21.89
N SER A 67 -30.59 0.35 21.13
CA SER A 67 -30.14 -0.96 21.63
C SER A 67 -28.62 -0.98 21.77
N TYR A 68 -28.10 -1.86 22.64
CA TYR A 68 -26.67 -2.13 22.73
C TYR A 68 -26.11 -2.75 21.43
N LEU A 69 -26.97 -3.39 20.62
CA LEU A 69 -26.57 -3.92 19.30
C LEU A 69 -26.03 -2.83 18.38
N ASP A 70 -26.57 -1.61 18.43
CA ASP A 70 -26.10 -0.48 17.61
C ASP A 70 -24.68 -0.05 18.03
N VAL A 71 -24.33 -0.19 19.31
CA VAL A 71 -22.97 0.05 19.82
C VAL A 71 -22.01 -1.00 19.27
N LEU A 72 -22.41 -2.28 19.31
CA LEU A 72 -21.60 -3.38 18.81
C LEU A 72 -21.37 -3.29 17.30
N ASP A 73 -22.38 -2.90 16.53
CA ASP A 73 -22.25 -2.70 15.09
C ASP A 73 -21.31 -1.54 14.74
N ALA A 74 -21.46 -0.40 15.43
CA ALA A 74 -20.54 0.73 15.28
C ALA A 74 -19.09 0.36 15.67
N GLN A 75 -18.92 -0.43 16.73
CA GLN A 75 -17.61 -0.90 17.17
C GLN A 75 -16.98 -1.88 16.17
N ARG A 76 -17.77 -2.81 15.63
CA ARG A 76 -17.34 -3.74 14.56
C ARG A 76 -16.89 -2.97 13.32
N THR A 77 -17.65 -1.94 12.93
CA THR A 77 -17.33 -1.08 11.79
C THR A 77 -16.01 -0.35 12.02
N LEU A 78 -15.85 0.31 13.17
CA LEU A 78 -14.59 0.98 13.53
C LEU A 78 -13.40 0.02 13.50
N TYR A 79 -13.55 -1.17 14.07
CA TYR A 79 -12.49 -2.18 14.08
C TYR A 79 -12.08 -2.64 12.68
N SER A 80 -13.05 -2.83 11.78
CA SER A 80 -12.79 -3.16 10.38
C SER A 80 -11.98 -2.06 9.68
N VAL A 81 -12.35 -0.78 9.86
CA VAL A 81 -11.62 0.36 9.28
C VAL A 81 -10.21 0.45 9.85
N GLN A 82 -10.04 0.27 11.16
CA GLN A 82 -8.71 0.25 11.79
C GLN A 82 -7.81 -0.87 11.26
N THR A 83 -8.39 -2.05 11.01
CA THR A 83 -7.66 -3.18 10.41
C THR A 83 -7.20 -2.82 9.00
N ASN A 84 -8.06 -2.18 8.20
CA ASN A 84 -7.71 -1.72 6.86
C ASN A 84 -6.59 -0.66 6.88
N VAL A 85 -6.62 0.29 7.84
CA VAL A 85 -5.54 1.28 8.02
C VAL A 85 -4.19 0.57 8.25
N VAL A 86 -4.16 -0.45 9.10
CA VAL A 86 -2.93 -1.22 9.37
C VAL A 86 -2.46 -1.97 8.13
N GLN A 87 -3.39 -2.59 7.39
CA GLN A 87 -3.06 -3.31 6.15
C GLN A 87 -2.46 -2.38 5.09
N VAL A 88 -3.05 -1.20 4.88
CA VAL A 88 -2.55 -0.24 3.89
C VAL A 88 -1.21 0.35 4.31
N LYS A 89 -0.98 0.60 5.60
CA LYS A 89 0.35 0.96 6.11
C LYS A 89 1.39 -0.13 5.82
N ASN A 90 1.03 -1.39 6.00
CA ASN A 90 1.93 -2.51 5.68
C ASN A 90 2.25 -2.55 4.17
N ASN A 91 1.23 -2.40 3.31
CA ASN A 91 1.42 -2.39 1.86
C ASN A 91 2.30 -1.20 1.40
N LEU A 92 2.12 -0.02 2.00
CA LEU A 92 2.97 1.14 1.74
C LEU A 92 4.44 0.84 2.09
N LEU A 93 4.72 0.20 3.23
CA LEU A 93 6.08 -0.18 3.61
C LEU A 93 6.67 -1.22 2.64
N LEU A 94 5.87 -2.19 2.19
CA LEU A 94 6.31 -3.16 1.19
C LEU A 94 6.65 -2.48 -0.15
N ALA A 95 5.81 -1.54 -0.61
CA ALA A 95 6.08 -0.78 -1.83
C ALA A 95 7.36 0.07 -1.73
N GLN A 96 7.66 0.62 -0.55
CA GLN A 96 8.93 1.32 -0.29
C GLN A 96 10.13 0.38 -0.33
N ILE A 97 10.00 -0.85 0.19
CA ILE A 97 11.03 -1.89 0.09
C ILE A 97 11.22 -2.33 -1.36
N ASP A 98 10.14 -2.45 -2.14
CA ASP A 98 10.20 -2.78 -3.57
C ASP A 98 10.91 -1.69 -4.37
N LEU A 99 10.59 -0.42 -4.11
CA LEU A 99 11.32 0.71 -4.69
C LEU A 99 12.82 0.66 -4.34
N TYR A 100 13.14 0.39 -3.07
CA TYR A 100 14.54 0.27 -2.63
C TYR A 100 15.28 -0.83 -3.40
N LYS A 101 14.66 -2.00 -3.60
CA LYS A 101 15.23 -3.10 -4.40
C LYS A 101 15.36 -2.72 -5.88
N ALA A 102 14.34 -2.11 -6.48
CA ALA A 102 14.32 -1.71 -7.88
C ALA A 102 15.39 -0.66 -8.21
N LEU A 103 15.71 0.22 -7.25
CA LEU A 103 16.81 1.18 -7.35
C LEU A 103 18.21 0.54 -7.16
N GLY A 104 18.28 -0.79 -6.95
CA GLY A 104 19.51 -1.55 -6.78
C GLY A 104 19.94 -1.76 -5.32
N GLY A 105 18.99 -1.67 -4.38
CA GLY A 105 19.21 -2.10 -2.99
C GLY A 105 20.24 -1.28 -2.21
N GLY A 106 20.44 -0.01 -2.58
CA GLY A 106 21.53 0.83 -2.08
C GLY A 106 22.85 0.44 -2.73
N TRP A 107 23.14 1.03 -3.90
CA TRP A 107 24.44 0.86 -4.54
C TRP A 107 25.59 1.30 -3.60
N ARG A 108 26.34 0.31 -3.08
CA ARG A 108 27.62 0.35 -2.33
C ARG A 108 27.56 0.15 -0.80
N SER A 109 27.91 -1.05 -0.35
CA SER A 109 29.28 -1.30 0.16
C SER A 109 29.55 -2.81 0.37
N GLN A 110 30.12 -3.46 -0.64
CA GLN A 110 31.19 -4.47 -0.48
C GLN A 110 32.05 -4.40 -1.75
#